data_AF-A0A2J7YW54-F1
#
_entry.id   AF-A0A2J7YW54-F1
#
_cell.length_a   1.000
_cell.length_b   1.000
_cell.length_c   1.000
_cell.angle_alpha   90.00
_cell.angle_beta   90.00
_cell.angle_gamma   90.00
#
_symmetry.space_group_name_H-M   'P 1'
#
loop_
_entity.id
_entity.type
_entity.pdbx_description
1 polymer ?
#
loop_
_entity_poly.entity_id
_entity_poly.type
_entity_poly.pdbx_seq_one_letter_code
_entity_poly.pdbx_strand_id
1 'polypeptide(L)'
;MDDPDAAAMLRTVCAGRTWGAAVAGGRPYATVGELLDASDAAMTGLTAADLAEAMAAHPPIGRPAPGDAASAREQSGVRDAERAELLELNLAYQERHGHVFLICATGRTGEEMLAALRERIHHDADTEREIVRTELGKINRIRLTRLVETLSGPAGPGGRRAAMASGATSVSTHILDTSIGRPAVGVVVELAVRSGPGAEWAAHADSLTDADGRCTDLPALPEGTTHARLRFETGPYLTHAFFPEVAVAFAVEPGEHYHVPLLLTPFGYSVYRGS
;
A
#
# COMPACT_ATOMS: atom_id res chain seq x y z
N MET A 1 -16.77 10.92 10.39
CA MET A 1 -15.66 11.89 10.50
C MET A 1 -16.12 13.17 9.83
N ASP A 2 -15.98 14.30 10.51
CA ASP A 2 -16.40 15.59 9.99
C ASP A 2 -15.49 16.02 8.82
N ASP A 3 -16.01 16.90 7.95
CA ASP A 3 -15.31 17.31 6.71
C ASP A 3 -13.92 17.94 6.92
N PRO A 4 -13.68 18.77 7.96
CA PRO A 4 -12.35 19.35 8.20
C PRO A 4 -11.29 18.29 8.52
N ASP A 5 -11.68 17.23 9.24
CA ASP A 5 -10.78 16.14 9.64
C ASP A 5 -10.46 15.24 8.44
N ALA A 6 -11.45 14.93 7.61
CA ALA A 6 -11.24 14.13 6.40
C ALA A 6 -10.31 14.84 5.40
N ALA A 7 -10.50 16.15 5.20
CA ALA A 7 -9.62 16.95 4.35
C ALA A 7 -8.18 17.00 4.90
N ALA A 8 -8.00 17.09 6.22
CA ALA A 8 -6.68 17.06 6.84
C ALA A 8 -5.98 15.71 6.66
N MET A 9 -6.72 14.61 6.75
CA MET A 9 -6.20 13.27 6.52
C MET A 9 -5.85 13.04 5.05
N LEU A 10 -6.69 13.47 4.12
CA LEU A 10 -6.41 13.33 2.68
C LEU A 10 -5.18 14.14 2.24
N ARG A 11 -4.86 15.25 2.93
CA ARG A 11 -3.60 15.99 2.70
C ARG A 11 -2.34 15.18 3.03
N THR A 12 -2.42 14.14 3.86
CA THR A 12 -1.28 13.26 4.12
C THR A 12 -1.07 12.23 3.00
N VAL A 13 -2.11 11.99 2.18
CA VAL A 13 -2.06 11.13 1.00
C VAL A 13 -1.50 11.90 -0.19
N CYS A 14 -2.13 13.03 -0.51
CA CYS A 14 -1.83 13.85 -1.67
C CYS A 14 -2.04 15.33 -1.32
N ALA A 15 -1.12 16.19 -1.77
CA ALA A 15 -1.20 17.63 -1.50
C ALA A 15 -2.25 18.36 -2.35
N GLY A 16 -2.75 17.73 -3.41
CA GLY A 16 -3.70 18.35 -4.34
C GLY A 16 -5.03 18.67 -3.67
N ARG A 17 -5.34 19.97 -3.51
CA ARG A 17 -6.58 20.41 -2.85
C ARG A 17 -7.83 19.98 -3.61
N THR A 18 -7.83 20.11 -4.94
CA THR A 18 -8.97 19.74 -5.80
C THR A 18 -9.27 18.25 -5.69
N TRP A 19 -8.23 17.41 -5.73
CA TRP A 19 -8.36 15.97 -5.49
C TRP A 19 -8.92 15.68 -4.09
N GLY A 20 -8.32 16.27 -3.04
CA GLY A 20 -8.73 16.04 -1.66
C GLY A 20 -10.18 16.48 -1.39
N ALA A 21 -10.62 17.60 -1.96
CA ALA A 21 -12.00 18.07 -1.86
C ALA A 21 -12.99 17.14 -2.57
N ALA A 22 -12.65 16.66 -3.76
CA ALA A 22 -13.48 15.72 -4.50
C ALA A 22 -13.64 14.39 -3.73
N VAL A 23 -12.53 13.81 -3.24
CA VAL A 23 -12.57 12.57 -2.46
C VAL A 23 -13.28 12.77 -1.12
N ALA A 24 -13.10 13.91 -0.45
CA ALA A 24 -13.81 14.21 0.79
C ALA A 24 -15.32 14.37 0.57
N GLY A 25 -15.74 15.00 -0.54
CA GLY A 25 -17.14 15.26 -0.88
C GLY A 25 -17.90 14.05 -1.39
N GLY A 26 -17.22 13.02 -1.90
CA GLY A 26 -17.84 11.76 -2.34
C GLY A 26 -18.20 10.79 -1.21
N ARG A 27 -17.85 11.10 0.05
CA ARG A 27 -18.19 10.28 1.21
C ARG A 27 -19.72 10.26 1.47
N PRO A 28 -20.24 9.22 2.14
CA PRO A 28 -19.53 8.05 2.67
C PRO A 28 -19.21 7.02 1.59
N TYR A 29 -18.08 6.32 1.77
CA TYR A 29 -17.72 5.14 0.97
C TYR A 29 -18.03 3.89 1.80
N ALA A 30 -18.72 2.92 1.20
CA ALA A 30 -19.05 1.66 1.87
C ALA A 30 -17.85 0.71 1.93
N THR A 31 -16.90 0.84 0.99
CA THR A 31 -15.70 0.01 0.87
C THR A 31 -14.46 0.86 0.58
N VAL A 32 -13.28 0.34 0.89
CA VAL A 32 -12.00 0.88 0.41
C VAL A 32 -11.98 0.89 -1.12
N GLY A 33 -12.51 -0.15 -1.76
CA GLY A 33 -12.66 -0.18 -3.23
C GLY A 33 -13.32 1.08 -3.79
N GLU A 34 -14.47 1.48 -3.24
CA GLU A 34 -15.19 2.70 -3.64
C GLU A 34 -14.39 3.99 -3.37
N LEU A 35 -13.69 4.06 -2.24
CA LEU A 35 -12.79 5.19 -1.93
C LEU A 35 -11.66 5.30 -2.96
N LEU A 36 -11.06 4.18 -3.35
CA LEU A 36 -9.97 4.15 -4.31
C LEU A 36 -10.45 4.50 -5.72
N ASP A 37 -11.64 4.03 -6.11
CA ASP A 37 -12.24 4.38 -7.41
C ASP A 37 -12.63 5.87 -7.47
N ALA A 38 -13.15 6.42 -6.38
CA ALA A 38 -13.41 7.86 -6.27
C ALA A 38 -12.11 8.68 -6.33
N SER A 39 -11.03 8.20 -5.70
CA SER A 39 -9.70 8.79 -5.81
C SER A 39 -9.18 8.79 -7.25
N ASP A 40 -9.34 7.68 -7.98
CA ASP A 40 -8.91 7.56 -9.37
C ASP A 40 -9.72 8.49 -10.28
N ALA A 41 -11.04 8.54 -10.11
CA ALA A 41 -11.90 9.46 -10.85
C ALA A 41 -11.52 10.93 -10.59
N ALA A 42 -11.23 11.29 -9.33
CA ALA A 42 -10.75 12.62 -8.96
C ALA A 42 -9.39 12.91 -9.61
N MET A 43 -8.49 11.93 -9.68
CA MET A 43 -7.19 12.05 -10.37
C MET A 43 -7.36 12.25 -11.88
N THR A 44 -8.27 11.52 -12.54
CA THR A 44 -8.59 11.71 -13.96
C THR A 44 -9.13 13.11 -14.24
N GLY A 45 -9.93 13.66 -13.32
CA GLY A 45 -10.55 14.98 -13.47
C GLY A 45 -9.62 16.19 -13.26
N LEU A 46 -8.39 15.99 -12.77
CA LEU A 46 -7.50 17.13 -12.48
C LEU A 46 -7.06 17.86 -13.74
N THR A 47 -7.13 19.18 -13.72
CA THR A 47 -6.49 20.01 -14.75
C THR A 47 -4.96 19.93 -14.66
N ALA A 48 -4.26 20.45 -15.66
CA ALA A 48 -2.79 20.54 -15.61
C ALA A 48 -2.29 21.35 -14.40
N ALA A 49 -3.02 22.40 -14.00
CA ALA A 49 -2.67 23.21 -12.83
C ALA A 49 -2.89 22.46 -11.52
N ASP A 50 -4.00 21.72 -11.40
CA ASP A 50 -4.29 20.90 -10.23
C ASP A 50 -3.26 19.77 -10.06
N LEU A 51 -2.86 19.13 -11.17
CA LEU A 51 -1.84 18.09 -11.15
C LEU A 51 -0.47 18.66 -10.75
N ALA A 52 -0.09 19.83 -11.27
CA ALA A 52 1.14 20.50 -10.87
C ALA A 52 1.14 20.85 -9.37
N GLU A 53 0.01 21.31 -8.83
CA GLU A 53 -0.15 21.53 -7.39
C GLU A 53 0.03 20.22 -6.60
N ALA A 54 -0.63 19.15 -7.02
CA ALA A 54 -0.56 17.85 -6.35
C ALA A 54 0.88 17.32 -6.30
N MET A 55 1.66 17.58 -7.35
CA MET A 55 3.06 17.15 -7.46
C MET A 55 4.05 18.00 -6.69
N ALA A 56 3.74 19.27 -6.40
CA ALA A 56 4.69 20.20 -5.78
C ALA A 56 5.18 19.74 -4.38
N ALA A 57 4.43 18.85 -3.72
CA ALA A 57 4.80 18.29 -2.43
C ALA A 57 5.58 16.95 -2.50
N HIS A 58 5.86 16.43 -3.70
CA HIS A 58 6.56 15.16 -3.84
C HIS A 58 8.07 15.33 -3.72
N PRO A 59 8.75 14.55 -2.85
CA PRO A 59 10.20 14.54 -2.78
C PRO A 59 10.81 13.83 -4.01
N PRO A 60 12.01 14.23 -4.47
CA PRO A 60 12.70 13.55 -5.55
C PRO A 60 13.03 12.08 -5.23
N ILE A 61 13.02 11.21 -6.25
CA ILE A 61 13.47 9.82 -6.11
C ILE A 61 14.99 9.78 -5.81
N GLY A 62 15.40 8.97 -4.84
CA GLY A 62 16.78 8.88 -4.36
C GLY A 62 17.11 9.86 -3.23
N ARG A 63 16.16 10.74 -2.86
CA ARG A 63 16.27 11.67 -1.73
C ARG A 63 14.96 11.69 -0.94
N PRO A 64 14.71 10.69 -0.08
CA PRO A 64 13.50 10.66 0.73
C PRO A 64 13.38 11.92 1.59
N ALA A 65 12.15 12.37 1.83
CA ALA A 65 11.92 13.53 2.69
C ALA A 65 12.40 13.23 4.13
N PRO A 66 13.25 14.09 4.74
CA PRO A 66 13.74 13.86 6.10
C PRO A 66 12.60 13.72 7.10
N GLY A 67 12.58 12.62 7.85
CA GLY A 67 11.53 12.34 8.84
C GLY A 67 10.21 11.80 8.27
N ASP A 68 10.08 11.64 6.96
CA ASP A 68 8.92 11.04 6.32
C ASP A 68 9.14 9.53 6.10
N ALA A 69 8.59 8.73 7.02
CA ALA A 69 8.67 7.28 6.95
C ALA A 69 7.92 6.68 5.74
N ALA A 70 6.91 7.37 5.19
CA ALA A 70 6.22 6.91 3.99
C ALA A 70 7.13 7.09 2.76
N SER A 71 7.74 8.26 2.60
CA SER A 71 8.72 8.53 1.55
C SER A 71 9.91 7.56 1.60
N ALA A 72 10.46 7.28 2.78
CA ALA A 72 11.56 6.33 2.94
C ALA A 72 11.18 4.89 2.55
N ARG A 73 9.98 4.43 2.92
CA ARG A 73 9.48 3.09 2.56
C ARG A 73 9.18 2.97 1.07
N GLU A 74 8.58 4.01 0.48
CA GLU A 74 8.24 4.00 -0.95
C GLU A 74 9.47 3.85 -1.85
N GLN A 75 10.62 4.39 -1.42
CA GLN A 75 11.86 4.38 -2.19
C GLN A 75 12.89 3.35 -1.69
N SER A 76 12.46 2.33 -0.93
CA SER A 76 13.37 1.34 -0.31
C SER A 76 14.16 0.49 -1.31
N GLY A 77 13.74 0.46 -2.58
CA GLY A 77 14.44 -0.23 -3.67
C GLY A 77 15.67 0.50 -4.22
N VAL A 78 15.91 1.76 -3.83
CA VAL A 78 17.07 2.54 -4.28
C VAL A 78 18.30 2.24 -3.42
N ARG A 79 19.36 1.70 -4.02
CA ARG A 79 20.67 1.45 -3.38
C ARG A 79 21.58 2.66 -3.61
N ASP A 80 22.70 2.70 -2.86
CA ASP A 80 23.65 3.83 -2.96
C ASP A 80 24.32 3.92 -4.33
N ALA A 81 24.52 2.79 -5.01
CA ALA A 81 25.11 2.74 -6.34
C ALA A 81 24.26 3.45 -7.41
N GLU A 82 22.93 3.44 -7.30
CA GLU A 82 22.04 4.12 -8.25
C GLU A 82 21.79 5.59 -7.88
N ARG A 83 22.10 6.01 -6.64
CA ARG A 83 21.68 7.31 -6.09
C ARG A 83 22.29 8.49 -6.85
N ALA A 84 23.56 8.39 -7.24
CA ALA A 84 24.26 9.48 -7.94
C ALA A 84 23.64 9.71 -9.33
N GLU A 85 23.41 8.64 -10.08
CA GLU A 85 22.83 8.75 -11.43
C GLU A 85 21.36 9.16 -11.38
N LEU A 86 20.58 8.61 -10.44
CA LEU A 86 19.20 9.05 -10.22
C LEU A 86 19.16 10.55 -9.92
N LEU A 87 20.07 11.07 -9.09
CA LEU A 87 20.12 12.50 -8.78
C LEU A 87 20.38 13.36 -10.03
N GLU A 88 21.38 12.99 -10.82
CA GLU A 88 21.74 13.70 -12.06
C GLU A 88 20.57 13.72 -13.05
N LEU A 89 19.99 12.57 -13.34
CA LEU A 89 18.86 12.46 -14.27
C LEU A 89 17.59 13.11 -13.73
N ASN A 90 17.36 13.11 -12.40
CA ASN A 90 16.24 13.84 -11.81
C ASN A 90 16.36 15.35 -12.04
N LEU A 91 17.56 15.92 -11.93
CA LEU A 91 17.79 17.34 -12.18
C LEU A 91 17.53 17.67 -13.66
N ALA A 92 18.06 16.86 -14.58
CA ALA A 92 17.81 17.04 -16.01
C ALA A 92 16.33 16.87 -16.39
N TYR A 93 15.65 15.92 -15.76
CA TYR A 93 14.21 15.72 -15.93
C TYR A 93 13.41 16.91 -15.40
N GLN A 94 13.76 17.45 -14.22
CA GLN A 94 13.12 18.63 -13.64
C GLN A 94 13.30 19.88 -14.50
N GLU A 95 14.50 20.09 -15.03
CA GLU A 95 14.77 21.19 -15.94
C GLU A 95 13.90 21.12 -17.21
N ARG A 96 13.71 19.91 -17.74
CA ARG A 96 12.91 19.70 -18.96
C ARG A 96 11.41 19.79 -18.73
N HIS A 97 10.90 19.11 -17.71
CA HIS A 97 9.45 18.92 -17.49
C HIS A 97 8.86 19.88 -16.46
N GLY A 98 9.70 20.63 -15.73
CA GLY A 98 9.27 21.64 -14.75
C GLY A 98 8.81 21.04 -13.41
N HIS A 99 9.01 19.75 -13.19
CA HIS A 99 8.62 19.06 -11.97
C HIS A 99 9.48 17.83 -11.70
N VAL A 100 9.44 17.31 -10.46
CA VAL A 100 10.19 16.11 -10.06
C VAL A 100 9.77 14.89 -10.89
N PHE A 101 10.69 13.95 -11.12
CA PHE A 101 10.34 12.65 -11.68
C PHE A 101 9.46 11.90 -10.69
N LEU A 102 8.26 11.52 -11.13
CA LEU A 102 7.30 10.80 -10.31
C LEU A 102 7.11 9.39 -10.83
N ILE A 103 7.27 8.41 -9.96
CA ILE A 103 6.96 7.01 -10.22
C ILE A 103 6.48 6.35 -8.93
N CYS A 104 5.51 5.44 -9.03
CA CYS A 104 5.16 4.55 -7.95
C CYS A 104 6.32 3.56 -7.74
N ALA A 105 7.20 3.91 -6.79
CA ALA A 105 8.41 3.18 -6.49
C ALA A 105 8.18 1.88 -5.68
N THR A 106 7.00 1.70 -5.08
CA THR A 106 6.67 0.50 -4.30
C THR A 106 6.79 -0.76 -5.16
N GLY A 107 7.64 -1.70 -4.74
CA GLY A 107 7.87 -2.96 -5.45
C GLY A 107 8.87 -2.87 -6.62
N ARG A 108 9.44 -1.69 -6.90
CA ARG A 108 10.46 -1.50 -7.96
C ARG A 108 11.87 -1.45 -7.38
N THR A 109 12.81 -1.93 -8.16
CA THR A 109 14.25 -1.78 -7.94
C THR A 109 14.77 -0.41 -8.39
N GLY A 110 15.93 0.00 -7.88
CA GLY A 110 16.66 1.18 -8.35
C GLY A 110 16.92 1.16 -9.86
N GLU A 111 17.29 0.00 -10.41
CA GLU A 111 17.55 -0.21 -11.84
C GLU A 111 16.29 0.01 -12.70
N GLU A 112 15.13 -0.51 -12.29
CA GLU A 112 13.86 -0.28 -13.00
C GLU A 112 13.42 1.18 -12.95
N MET A 113 13.62 1.86 -11.81
CA MET A 113 13.34 3.29 -11.69
C MET A 113 14.26 4.13 -12.60
N LEU A 114 15.53 3.76 -12.66
CA LEU A 114 16.52 4.42 -13.51
C LEU A 114 16.22 4.19 -15.01
N ALA A 115 15.84 2.97 -15.39
CA ALA A 115 15.40 2.66 -16.75
C ALA A 115 14.17 3.50 -17.15
N ALA A 116 13.16 3.56 -16.29
CA ALA A 116 11.97 4.38 -16.52
C ALA A 116 12.31 5.88 -16.64
N LEU A 117 13.23 6.38 -15.82
CA LEU A 117 13.68 7.78 -15.89
C LEU A 117 14.42 8.07 -17.21
N ARG A 118 15.34 7.20 -17.63
CA ARG A 118 16.07 7.33 -18.90
C ARG A 118 15.16 7.29 -20.12
N GLU A 119 14.08 6.51 -20.07
CA GLU A 119 13.05 6.51 -21.12
C GLU A 119 12.25 7.82 -21.10
N ARG A 120 11.68 8.16 -19.95
CA ARG A 120 10.68 9.24 -19.80
C ARG A 120 11.25 10.64 -19.89
N ILE A 121 12.54 10.82 -19.64
CA ILE A 121 13.19 12.12 -19.83
C ILE A 121 13.09 12.62 -21.28
N HIS A 122 12.83 11.73 -22.25
CA HIS A 122 12.73 12.08 -23.67
C HIS A 122 11.33 12.43 -24.15
N HIS A 123 10.28 12.14 -23.36
CA HIS A 123 8.89 12.39 -23.75
C HIS A 123 8.56 13.88 -23.94
N ASP A 124 7.49 14.13 -24.68
CA ASP A 124 6.83 15.44 -24.70
C ASP A 124 6.04 15.67 -23.40
N ALA A 125 5.72 16.93 -23.14
CA ALA A 125 5.11 17.36 -21.88
C ALA A 125 3.67 16.85 -21.68
N ASP A 126 2.92 16.53 -22.74
CA ASP A 126 1.55 16.04 -22.61
C ASP A 126 1.54 14.54 -22.33
N THR A 127 2.36 13.77 -23.06
CA THR A 127 2.58 12.34 -22.77
C THR A 127 3.06 12.14 -21.34
N GLU A 128 4.06 12.91 -20.91
CA GLU A 128 4.64 12.75 -19.58
C GLU A 128 3.65 13.13 -18.48
N ARG A 129 2.79 14.13 -18.71
CA ARG A 129 1.73 14.52 -17.77
C ARG A 129 0.74 13.39 -17.51
N GLU A 130 0.33 12.66 -18.55
CA GLU A 130 -0.60 11.53 -18.38
C GLU A 130 0.05 10.32 -17.71
N ILE A 131 1.34 10.07 -17.96
CA ILE A 131 2.12 9.08 -17.22
C ILE A 131 2.18 9.45 -15.73
N VAL A 132 2.51 10.71 -15.44
CA VAL A 132 2.62 11.23 -14.07
C VAL A 132 1.27 11.16 -13.33
N ARG A 133 0.16 11.49 -13.99
CA ARG A 133 -1.19 11.32 -13.43
C ARG A 133 -1.44 9.87 -13.03
N THR A 134 -1.07 8.93 -13.90
CA THR A 134 -1.21 7.49 -13.67
C THR A 134 -0.35 7.03 -12.49
N GLU A 135 0.92 7.46 -12.42
CA GLU A 135 1.82 7.10 -11.32
C GLU A 135 1.39 7.71 -9.98
N LEU A 136 0.87 8.95 -9.98
CA LEU A 136 0.31 9.58 -8.78
C LEU A 136 -0.95 8.85 -8.29
N GLY A 137 -1.82 8.41 -9.21
CA GLY A 137 -2.97 7.57 -8.87
C GLY A 137 -2.55 6.30 -8.12
N LYS A 138 -1.54 5.56 -8.62
CA LYS A 138 -0.99 4.37 -7.94
C LYS A 138 -0.48 4.68 -6.53
N ILE A 139 0.25 5.79 -6.37
CA ILE A 139 0.76 6.24 -5.05
C ILE A 139 -0.40 6.55 -4.11
N ASN A 140 -1.40 7.30 -4.58
CA ASN A 140 -2.57 7.64 -3.79
C ASN A 140 -3.32 6.39 -3.33
N ARG A 141 -3.45 5.37 -4.19
CA ARG A 141 -4.10 4.11 -3.81
C ARG A 141 -3.36 3.40 -2.66
N ILE A 142 -2.04 3.25 -2.76
CA ILE A 142 -1.23 2.66 -1.68
C ILE A 142 -1.37 3.43 -0.37
N ARG A 143 -1.31 4.76 -0.44
CA ARG A 143 -1.39 5.63 0.73
C ARG A 143 -2.79 5.64 1.36
N LEU A 144 -3.85 5.67 0.56
CA LEU A 144 -5.24 5.57 1.05
C LEU A 144 -5.51 4.24 1.73
N THR A 145 -5.07 3.14 1.13
CA THR A 145 -5.18 1.81 1.74
C THR A 145 -4.54 1.79 3.13
N ARG A 146 -3.31 2.29 3.26
CA ARG A 146 -2.61 2.39 4.56
C ARG A 146 -3.31 3.31 5.55
N LEU A 147 -3.88 4.41 5.06
CA LEU A 147 -4.64 5.34 5.89
C LEU A 147 -5.88 4.66 6.48
N VAL A 148 -6.60 3.88 5.66
CA VAL A 148 -7.76 3.11 6.13
C VAL A 148 -7.35 1.99 7.08
N GLU A 149 -6.24 1.29 6.83
CA GLU A 149 -5.65 0.32 7.78
C GLU A 149 -5.42 0.95 9.15
N THR A 150 -4.80 2.13 9.17
CA THR A 150 -4.49 2.87 10.40
C THR A 150 -5.76 3.30 11.14
N LEU A 151 -6.81 3.68 10.39
CA LEU A 151 -8.10 4.05 10.97
C LEU A 151 -8.91 2.86 11.50
N SER A 152 -8.74 1.68 10.89
CA SER A 152 -9.49 0.47 11.22
C SER A 152 -8.80 -0.37 12.32
N GLY A 153 -7.52 -0.10 12.60
CA GLY A 153 -6.79 -0.72 13.70
C GLY A 153 -7.24 -0.25 15.09
N PRO A 154 -6.85 -0.97 16.17
CA PRO A 154 -7.27 -0.69 17.55
C PRO A 154 -6.84 0.68 18.10
N ALA A 155 -6.03 1.44 17.35
CA ALA A 155 -5.50 2.75 17.72
C ALA A 155 -6.12 3.94 16.93
N GLY A 156 -7.30 3.77 16.32
CA GLY A 156 -8.03 4.88 15.71
C GLY A 156 -8.46 5.95 16.74
N PRO A 157 -8.65 7.23 16.33
CA PRO A 157 -8.95 8.34 17.25
C PRO A 157 -10.26 8.18 18.06
N GLY A 158 -11.13 7.22 17.69
CA GLY A 158 -12.36 6.89 18.41
C GLY A 158 -12.26 5.72 19.40
N GLY A 159 -11.09 5.08 19.53
CA GLY A 159 -10.94 3.77 20.20
C GLY A 159 -10.66 3.78 21.71
N ARG A 160 -10.78 4.90 22.43
CA ARG A 160 -10.66 4.87 23.89
C ARG A 160 -12.00 4.58 24.55
N ARG A 161 -12.38 3.29 24.64
CA ARG A 161 -13.11 2.75 25.81
C ARG A 161 -13.16 1.21 25.85
N ALA A 162 -12.61 0.69 26.96
CA ALA A 162 -12.83 -0.62 27.58
C ALA A 162 -12.30 -1.85 26.81
N ALA A 163 -11.57 -2.80 27.38
CA ALA A 163 -11.27 -3.14 28.76
C ALA A 163 -10.01 -4.03 28.80
N MET A 164 -9.36 -4.09 29.97
CA MET A 164 -8.46 -5.18 30.28
C MET A 164 -9.24 -6.50 30.42
N ALA A 165 -8.91 -7.46 29.55
CA ALA A 165 -8.95 -8.90 29.78
C ALA A 165 -7.78 -9.47 28.96
N SER A 166 -7.06 -10.49 29.46
CA SER A 166 -5.85 -11.03 28.82
C SER A 166 -6.12 -11.30 27.33
N GLY A 167 -5.56 -10.45 26.45
CA GLY A 167 -5.97 -10.37 25.05
C GLY A 167 -5.71 -11.69 24.34
N ALA A 168 -6.69 -12.22 23.63
CA ALA A 168 -6.43 -13.34 22.74
C ALA A 168 -5.52 -12.85 21.60
N THR A 169 -4.46 -13.61 21.29
CA THR A 169 -3.60 -13.31 20.14
C THR A 169 -4.44 -13.37 18.86
N SER A 170 -4.32 -12.38 18.00
CA SER A 170 -5.14 -12.28 16.78
C SER A 170 -4.29 -11.98 15.55
N VAL A 171 -4.78 -12.44 14.39
CA VAL A 171 -4.13 -12.24 13.09
C VAL A 171 -5.13 -11.57 12.16
N SER A 172 -4.68 -10.55 11.43
CA SER A 172 -5.42 -9.97 10.30
C SER A 172 -4.52 -9.91 9.07
N THR A 173 -5.13 -9.89 7.89
CA THR A 173 -4.41 -9.75 6.63
C THR A 173 -5.17 -8.88 5.64
N HIS A 174 -4.45 -8.42 4.63
CA HIS A 174 -4.94 -7.64 3.51
C HIS A 174 -4.04 -7.94 2.31
N ILE A 175 -4.63 -8.13 1.13
CA ILE A 175 -3.89 -8.36 -0.12
C ILE A 175 -4.13 -7.20 -1.07
N LEU A 176 -3.06 -6.51 -1.45
CA LEU A 176 -3.07 -5.46 -2.47
C LEU A 176 -2.33 -5.95 -3.70
N ASP A 177 -3.02 -6.07 -4.84
CA ASP A 177 -2.39 -6.26 -6.14
C ASP A 177 -1.82 -4.93 -6.62
N THR A 178 -0.52 -4.75 -6.45
CA THR A 178 0.18 -3.52 -6.81
C THR A 178 0.43 -3.40 -8.32
N SER A 179 0.23 -4.47 -9.10
CA SER A 179 0.37 -4.42 -10.56
C SER A 179 -0.77 -3.62 -11.22
N ILE A 180 -1.97 -3.73 -10.66
CA ILE A 180 -3.16 -2.98 -11.08
C ILE A 180 -3.64 -1.97 -10.03
N GLY A 181 -2.98 -1.93 -8.87
CA GLY A 181 -3.28 -1.05 -7.74
C GLY A 181 -4.53 -1.42 -6.95
N ARG A 182 -5.14 -2.59 -7.14
CA ARG A 182 -6.46 -2.93 -6.56
C ARG A 182 -6.35 -3.94 -5.41
N PRO A 183 -7.26 -3.90 -4.43
CA PRO A 183 -7.37 -5.00 -3.48
C PRO A 183 -7.62 -6.32 -4.23
N ALA A 184 -6.93 -7.38 -3.83
CA ALA A 184 -7.13 -8.69 -4.44
C ALA A 184 -8.33 -9.37 -3.78
N VAL A 185 -9.50 -9.29 -4.42
CA VAL A 185 -10.78 -9.81 -3.92
C VAL A 185 -10.91 -11.30 -4.24
N GLY A 186 -11.49 -12.07 -3.31
CA GLY A 186 -11.80 -13.48 -3.50
C GLY A 186 -10.59 -14.43 -3.48
N VAL A 187 -9.46 -13.98 -2.95
CA VAL A 187 -8.28 -14.82 -2.71
C VAL A 187 -8.53 -15.67 -1.47
N VAL A 188 -8.37 -16.98 -1.59
CA VAL A 188 -8.46 -17.90 -0.45
C VAL A 188 -7.21 -17.74 0.42
N VAL A 189 -7.44 -17.58 1.73
CA VAL A 189 -6.41 -17.47 2.75
C VAL A 189 -6.62 -18.53 3.82
N GLU A 190 -5.63 -19.39 4.01
CA GLU A 190 -5.61 -20.40 5.07
C GLU A 190 -4.70 -19.95 6.21
N LEU A 191 -5.22 -20.01 7.43
CA LEU A 191 -4.50 -19.81 8.68
C LEU A 191 -4.17 -21.17 9.31
N ALA A 192 -2.89 -21.42 9.56
CA ALA A 192 -2.40 -22.57 10.30
C ALA A 192 -1.57 -22.11 11.51
N VAL A 193 -1.53 -22.94 12.57
CA VAL A 193 -0.81 -22.66 13.82
C VAL A 193 0.04 -23.83 14.26
N ARG A 194 1.06 -23.56 15.10
CA ARG A 194 1.82 -24.60 15.80
C ARG A 194 2.40 -24.10 17.11
N SER A 195 2.66 -25.03 18.04
CA SER A 195 3.15 -24.73 19.39
C SER A 195 4.68 -24.70 19.52
N GLY A 196 5.44 -24.91 18.43
CA GLY A 196 6.90 -24.76 18.45
C GLY A 196 7.56 -24.91 17.07
N PRO A 197 8.86 -24.58 16.93
CA PRO A 197 9.56 -24.62 15.65
C PRO A 197 9.59 -25.99 14.95
N GLY A 198 9.52 -27.08 15.72
CA GLY A 198 9.51 -28.47 15.23
C GLY A 198 8.14 -29.16 15.31
N ALA A 199 7.09 -28.47 15.76
CA ALA A 199 5.75 -29.02 15.77
C ALA A 199 5.12 -28.99 14.37
N GLU A 200 4.24 -29.94 14.07
CA GLU A 200 3.47 -29.94 12.83
C GLU A 200 2.51 -28.75 12.78
N TRP A 201 2.24 -28.28 11.56
CA TRP A 201 1.25 -27.23 11.33
C TRP A 201 -0.16 -27.84 11.44
N ALA A 202 -0.99 -27.28 12.32
CA ALA A 202 -2.40 -27.57 12.40
C ALA A 202 -3.19 -26.50 11.63
N ALA A 203 -4.11 -26.92 10.75
CA ALA A 203 -5.07 -26.01 10.13
C ALA A 203 -5.96 -25.40 11.22
N HIS A 204 -6.18 -24.09 11.15
CA HIS A 204 -6.96 -23.34 12.15
C HIS A 204 -8.20 -22.71 11.55
N ALA A 205 -8.06 -22.03 10.40
CA ALA A 205 -9.18 -21.40 9.70
C ALA A 205 -8.88 -21.17 8.22
N ASP A 206 -9.92 -20.97 7.44
CA ASP A 206 -9.90 -20.45 6.07
C ASP A 206 -10.78 -19.20 5.98
N SER A 207 -10.43 -18.30 5.07
CA SER A 207 -11.17 -17.08 4.78
C SER A 207 -11.01 -16.72 3.30
N LEU A 208 -11.90 -15.88 2.78
CA LEU A 208 -11.77 -15.27 1.48
C LEU A 208 -11.59 -13.77 1.65
N THR A 209 -10.69 -13.18 0.88
CA THR A 209 -10.54 -11.73 0.89
C THR A 209 -11.81 -11.04 0.39
N ASP A 210 -12.30 -10.09 1.18
CA ASP A 210 -13.48 -9.28 0.88
C ASP A 210 -13.21 -8.24 -0.23
N ALA A 211 -14.17 -7.35 -0.46
CA ALA A 211 -14.07 -6.27 -1.45
C ALA A 211 -12.87 -5.31 -1.19
N ASP A 212 -12.37 -5.28 0.04
CA ASP A 212 -11.22 -4.50 0.46
C ASP A 212 -9.94 -5.33 0.51
N GLY A 213 -9.97 -6.56 -0.02
CA GLY A 213 -8.84 -7.47 -0.04
C GLY A 213 -8.52 -8.06 1.34
N ARG A 214 -9.40 -7.94 2.34
CA ARG A 214 -9.13 -8.30 3.74
C ARG A 214 -9.77 -9.62 4.15
N CYS A 215 -9.16 -10.27 5.11
CA CYS A 215 -9.83 -11.31 5.90
C CYS A 215 -10.16 -10.72 7.27
N THR A 216 -11.44 -10.43 7.51
CA THR A 216 -11.92 -9.80 8.77
C THR A 216 -12.52 -10.80 9.75
N ASP A 217 -12.66 -12.06 9.35
CA ASP A 217 -13.32 -13.15 10.07
C ASP A 217 -12.35 -14.24 10.58
N LEU A 218 -11.03 -13.99 10.52
CA LEU A 218 -10.04 -14.91 11.08
C LEU A 218 -10.19 -15.02 12.61
N PRO A 219 -10.33 -16.25 13.16
CA PRO A 219 -10.50 -16.44 14.59
C PRO A 219 -9.22 -16.14 15.38
N ALA A 220 -9.37 -15.84 16.67
CA ALA A 220 -8.24 -15.74 17.58
C ALA A 220 -7.42 -17.03 17.61
N LEU A 221 -6.11 -16.91 17.87
CA LEU A 221 -5.21 -18.04 17.90
C LEU A 221 -5.42 -18.88 19.17
N PRO A 222 -5.28 -20.22 19.10
CA PRO A 222 -5.35 -21.07 20.28
C PRO A 222 -4.25 -20.74 21.30
N GLU A 223 -4.55 -20.96 22.58
CA GLU A 223 -3.56 -20.83 23.65
C GLU A 223 -2.35 -21.76 23.41
N GLY A 224 -1.14 -21.29 23.71
CA GLY A 224 0.09 -22.05 23.45
C GLY A 224 0.55 -22.05 21.99
N THR A 225 -0.08 -21.27 21.11
CA THR A 225 0.45 -20.99 19.77
C THR A 225 1.73 -20.17 19.88
N THR A 226 2.79 -20.61 19.20
CA THR A 226 4.05 -19.85 19.10
C THR A 226 4.36 -19.41 17.68
N HIS A 227 3.76 -20.05 16.69
CA HIS A 227 3.88 -19.66 15.29
C HIS A 227 2.53 -19.77 14.58
N ALA A 228 2.28 -18.82 13.69
CA ALA A 228 1.17 -18.83 12.75
C ALA A 228 1.70 -18.84 11.31
N ARG A 229 0.86 -19.28 10.37
CA ARG A 229 1.16 -19.25 8.94
C ARG A 229 -0.09 -18.86 8.16
N LEU A 230 0.04 -17.87 7.30
CA LEU A 230 -0.95 -17.54 6.29
C LEU A 230 -0.50 -18.15 4.95
N ARG A 231 -1.37 -18.93 4.31
CA ARG A 231 -1.19 -19.40 2.93
C ARG A 231 -2.22 -18.72 2.04
N PHE A 232 -1.74 -18.00 1.03
CA PHE A 232 -2.53 -17.24 0.07
C PHE A 232 -2.58 -17.99 -1.25
N GLU A 233 -3.76 -18.34 -1.75
CA GLU A 233 -3.95 -18.98 -3.05
C GLU A 233 -3.96 -17.94 -4.17
N THR A 234 -2.78 -17.45 -4.55
CA THR A 234 -2.61 -16.37 -5.52
C THR A 234 -2.83 -16.80 -6.97
N GLY A 235 -2.65 -18.09 -7.29
CA GLY A 235 -2.78 -18.64 -8.64
C GLY A 235 -4.15 -18.44 -9.29
N PRO A 236 -5.26 -18.77 -8.62
CA PRO A 236 -6.61 -18.52 -9.15
C PRO A 236 -6.92 -17.04 -9.39
N TYR A 237 -6.30 -16.12 -8.64
CA TYR A 237 -6.53 -14.67 -8.75
C TYR A 237 -5.69 -14.02 -9.86
N LEU A 238 -4.41 -14.39 -10.01
CA LEU A 238 -3.49 -13.77 -10.97
C LEU A 238 -3.40 -14.56 -12.30
N THR A 239 -3.66 -13.89 -13.42
CA THR A 239 -3.34 -14.43 -14.75
C THR A 239 -1.82 -14.57 -14.90
N HIS A 240 -1.34 -15.79 -15.18
CA HIS A 240 0.09 -16.12 -15.25
C HIS A 240 0.89 -15.89 -13.95
N ALA A 241 0.28 -16.18 -12.80
CA ALA A 241 0.95 -16.10 -11.51
C ALA A 241 2.27 -16.91 -11.49
N PHE A 242 3.41 -16.24 -11.31
CA PHE A 242 4.69 -16.93 -11.09
C PHE A 242 4.71 -17.65 -9.74
N PHE A 243 4.02 -17.09 -8.75
CA PHE A 243 3.77 -17.69 -7.44
C PHE A 243 2.32 -18.18 -7.42
N PRO A 244 2.05 -19.48 -7.63
CA PRO A 244 0.68 -20.01 -7.57
C PRO A 244 0.13 -20.03 -6.14
N GLU A 245 1.00 -19.98 -5.15
CA GLU A 245 0.68 -19.77 -3.74
C GLU A 245 1.81 -18.99 -3.06
N VAL A 246 1.47 -18.29 -1.98
CA VAL A 246 2.44 -17.64 -1.09
C VAL A 246 2.17 -18.10 0.34
N ALA A 247 3.19 -18.62 1.03
CA ALA A 247 3.07 -19.04 2.42
C ALA A 247 4.00 -18.21 3.31
N VAL A 248 3.42 -17.50 4.27
CA VAL A 248 4.14 -16.63 5.21
C VAL A 248 3.98 -17.20 6.62
N ALA A 249 5.07 -17.78 7.16
CA ALA A 249 5.14 -18.23 8.54
C ALA A 249 5.80 -17.15 9.42
N PHE A 250 5.25 -16.91 10.61
CA PHE A 250 5.74 -15.91 11.54
C PHE A 250 5.56 -16.36 12.99
N ALA A 251 6.42 -15.85 13.88
CA ALA A 251 6.32 -16.08 15.32
C ALA A 251 5.26 -15.15 15.92
N VAL A 252 4.58 -15.62 16.97
CA VAL A 252 3.55 -14.85 17.68
C VAL A 252 3.78 -14.87 19.18
N GLU A 253 3.42 -13.77 19.83
CA GLU A 253 3.42 -13.60 21.28
C GLU A 253 1.98 -13.56 21.81
N PRO A 254 1.72 -14.15 22.99
CA PRO A 254 0.43 -14.07 23.66
C PRO A 254 -0.02 -12.62 23.86
N GLY A 255 -1.25 -12.31 23.48
CA GLY A 255 -1.83 -10.97 23.72
C GLY A 255 -1.59 -9.93 22.64
N GLU A 256 -0.80 -10.24 21.60
CA GLU A 256 -0.53 -9.30 20.52
C GLU A 256 -1.50 -9.45 19.32
N HIS A 257 -1.68 -8.36 18.59
CA HIS A 257 -2.28 -8.37 17.26
C HIS A 257 -1.20 -8.40 16.18
N TYR A 258 -1.38 -9.27 15.18
CA TYR A 258 -0.48 -9.41 14.04
C TYR A 258 -1.21 -9.06 12.75
N HIS A 259 -0.94 -7.89 12.19
CA HIS A 259 -1.36 -7.56 10.84
C HIS A 259 -0.26 -7.96 9.85
N VAL A 260 -0.55 -8.89 8.93
CA VAL A 260 0.44 -9.43 7.97
C VAL A 260 -0.11 -9.30 6.55
N PRO A 261 0.05 -8.14 5.90
CA PRO A 261 -0.44 -7.90 4.54
C PRO A 261 0.48 -8.48 3.46
N LEU A 262 -0.10 -8.75 2.28
CA LEU A 262 0.59 -9.20 1.08
C LEU A 262 0.47 -8.12 -0.02
N LEU A 263 1.60 -7.53 -0.43
CA LEU A 263 1.65 -6.72 -1.65
C LEU A 263 2.07 -7.63 -2.80
N LEU A 264 1.20 -7.79 -3.78
CA LEU A 264 1.28 -8.83 -4.79
C LEU A 264 1.42 -8.24 -6.20
N THR A 265 2.29 -8.83 -7.01
CA THR A 265 2.33 -8.67 -8.46
C THR A 265 2.45 -10.06 -9.11
N PRO A 266 2.25 -10.21 -10.44
CA PRO A 266 2.42 -11.49 -11.12
C PRO A 266 3.79 -12.16 -10.93
N PHE A 267 4.86 -11.38 -10.70
CA PHE A 267 6.25 -11.87 -10.67
C PHE A 267 7.01 -11.54 -9.38
N GLY A 268 6.35 -10.96 -8.39
CA GLY A 268 6.97 -10.53 -7.14
C GLY A 268 5.94 -10.26 -6.07
N TYR A 269 6.32 -10.46 -4.81
CA TYR A 269 5.50 -10.07 -3.67
C TYR A 269 6.37 -9.53 -2.55
N SER A 270 5.76 -8.77 -1.63
CA SER A 270 6.38 -8.37 -0.38
C SER A 270 5.40 -8.50 0.78
N VAL A 271 5.94 -8.81 1.94
CA VAL A 271 5.21 -8.97 3.21
C VAL A 271 5.96 -8.25 4.31
N TYR A 272 5.23 -7.71 5.28
CA TYR A 272 5.78 -7.05 6.46
C TYR A 272 4.87 -7.24 7.67
N ARG A 273 5.37 -6.96 8.87
CA ARG A 273 4.54 -6.86 10.09
C ARG A 273 3.96 -5.44 10.15
N GLY A 274 2.64 -5.33 10.00
CA GLY A 274 1.89 -4.11 10.29
C GLY A 274 1.74 -3.89 11.80
N SER A 275 1.53 -2.65 12.19
CA SER A 275 1.25 -2.21 13.57
C SER A 275 -0.25 -2.13 13.84
#